data_AF-G7GZN2-F1
#
_entry.id   AF-G7GZN2-F1
#
_cell.length_a   1.000
_cell.length_b   1.000
_cell.length_c   1.000
_cell.angle_alpha   90.00
_cell.angle_beta   90.00
_cell.angle_gamma   90.00
#
_symmetry.space_group_name_H-M   'P 1'
#
loop_
_entity.id
_entity.type
_entity.pdbx_description
1 polymer ?
#
loop_
_entity_poly.entity_id
_entity_poly.type
_entity_poly.pdbx_seq_one_letter_code
_entity_poly.pdbx_strand_id
1 'polypeptide(L)'
;MLRLAILFTIASAAFSFMSFNRGGVIPGVVFAICAILPLAVVIVSTIRSKRSGGQPAPISPLGKGIMGAVSIVLVAALAYSVYWTFWSTKPADDLDNSYDLARVCDKTYFPQSAAYTGAGPHPIMVFTRSGTTSGLKQVDTPYDSPPEWRFQDEKQYQLVACLDDVSSGDKVGECEFDKGTVPVYQGKYKGRVIEPRTGKKVADVEVDGNRTKDCPTITMVYGDAKDSRIHTQPDFADLKRVLGTYVNG
;
A
#
# COMPACT_ATOMS: atom_id res chain seq x y z
N MET A 1 -34.33 -13.24 2.65
CA MET A 1 -33.48 -13.36 1.45
C MET A 1 -33.44 -12.07 0.62
N LEU A 2 -34.57 -11.42 0.34
CA LEU A 2 -34.62 -10.17 -0.46
C LEU A 2 -33.72 -9.05 0.09
N ARG A 3 -33.73 -8.81 1.41
CA ARG A 3 -32.87 -7.79 2.05
C ARG A 3 -31.36 -8.03 1.82
N LEU A 4 -30.92 -9.28 1.92
CA LEU A 4 -29.52 -9.67 1.67
C LEU A 4 -29.14 -9.48 0.19
N ALA A 5 -30.03 -9.82 -0.74
CA ALA A 5 -29.80 -9.62 -2.16
C ALA A 5 -29.66 -8.12 -2.50
N ILE A 6 -30.51 -7.26 -1.93
CA ILE A 6 -30.42 -5.81 -2.12
C ILE A 6 -29.10 -5.26 -1.57
N LEU A 7 -28.70 -5.64 -0.35
CA LEU A 7 -27.44 -5.21 0.24
C LEU A 7 -26.22 -5.66 -0.60
N PHE A 8 -26.22 -6.89 -1.08
CA PHE A 8 -25.18 -7.41 -1.95
C PHE A 8 -25.08 -6.64 -3.28
N THR A 9 -26.22 -6.33 -3.90
CA THR A 9 -26.28 -5.52 -5.12
C THR A 9 -25.73 -4.11 -4.90
N ILE A 10 -26.11 -3.44 -3.80
CA ILE A 10 -25.61 -2.10 -3.46
C ILE A 10 -24.09 -2.13 -3.23
N ALA A 11 -23.61 -3.09 -2.43
CA ALA A 11 -22.18 -3.24 -2.16
C ALA A 11 -21.39 -3.51 -3.46
N SER A 12 -21.87 -4.42 -4.30
CA SER A 12 -21.23 -4.74 -5.59
C SER A 12 -21.21 -3.53 -6.54
N ALA A 13 -22.29 -2.74 -6.60
CA ALA A 13 -22.31 -1.51 -7.39
C ALA A 13 -21.29 -0.47 -6.88
N ALA A 14 -21.16 -0.30 -5.57
CA ALA A 14 -20.15 0.58 -4.98
C ALA A 14 -18.73 0.11 -5.30
N PHE A 15 -18.44 -1.19 -5.16
CA PHE A 15 -17.13 -1.77 -5.51
C PHE A 15 -16.82 -1.68 -7.01
N SER A 16 -17.83 -1.82 -7.86
CA SER A 16 -17.71 -1.60 -9.31
C SER A 16 -17.25 -0.17 -9.60
N PHE A 17 -17.95 0.82 -9.04
CA PHE A 17 -17.62 2.24 -9.23
C PHE A 17 -16.21 2.57 -8.72
N MET A 18 -15.86 2.11 -7.52
CA MET A 18 -14.52 2.30 -6.95
C MET A 18 -13.42 1.65 -7.79
N SER A 19 -13.68 0.49 -8.38
CA SER A 19 -12.69 -0.20 -9.22
C SER A 19 -12.42 0.56 -10.51
N PHE A 20 -13.45 1.09 -11.17
CA PHE A 20 -13.27 1.92 -12.37
C PHE A 20 -12.50 3.21 -12.09
N ASN A 21 -12.81 3.91 -10.99
CA ASN A 21 -12.09 5.13 -10.60
C ASN A 21 -10.61 4.88 -10.24
N ARG A 22 -10.22 3.63 -10.01
CA ARG A 22 -8.84 3.22 -9.72
C ARG A 22 -8.16 2.53 -10.91
N GLY A 23 -8.73 2.59 -12.11
CA GLY A 23 -8.18 1.97 -13.33
C GLY A 23 -8.42 0.47 -13.47
N GLY A 24 -9.19 -0.15 -12.57
CA GLY A 24 -9.48 -1.58 -12.54
C GLY A 24 -10.69 -1.96 -13.36
N VAL A 25 -10.54 -2.00 -14.69
CA VAL A 25 -11.65 -2.33 -15.61
C VAL A 25 -12.20 -3.74 -15.36
N ILE A 26 -11.33 -4.75 -15.25
CA ILE A 26 -11.75 -6.15 -15.06
C ILE A 26 -12.50 -6.34 -13.72
N PRO A 27 -11.97 -5.91 -12.55
CA PRO A 27 -12.70 -5.96 -11.29
C PRO A 27 -14.02 -5.17 -11.33
N GLY A 28 -14.02 -4.00 -11.98
CA GLY A 28 -15.22 -3.20 -12.18
C GLY A 28 -16.34 -3.97 -12.87
N VAL A 29 -16.04 -4.62 -14.00
CA VAL A 29 -17.01 -5.43 -14.76
C VAL A 29 -17.52 -6.62 -13.93
N VAL A 30 -16.64 -7.33 -13.22
CA VAL A 30 -17.03 -8.48 -12.39
C VAL A 30 -18.02 -8.06 -11.29
N PHE A 31 -17.75 -6.95 -10.61
CA PHE A 31 -18.65 -6.43 -9.59
C PHE A 31 -19.98 -5.95 -10.18
N ALA A 32 -19.98 -5.33 -11.36
CA ALA A 32 -21.21 -4.93 -12.06
C ALA A 32 -22.08 -6.15 -12.40
N ILE A 33 -21.48 -7.24 -12.90
CA ILE A 33 -22.21 -8.50 -13.18
C ILE A 33 -22.82 -9.06 -11.89
N CYS A 34 -22.07 -9.06 -10.79
CA CYS A 34 -22.56 -9.53 -9.49
C CYS A 34 -23.71 -8.67 -8.94
N ALA A 35 -23.72 -7.36 -9.23
CA ALA A 35 -24.81 -6.47 -8.85
C ALA A 35 -26.10 -6.78 -9.61
N ILE A 36 -26.00 -7.12 -10.91
CA ILE A 36 -27.16 -7.33 -11.81
C ILE A 36 -27.75 -8.74 -11.67
N LEU A 37 -26.93 -9.75 -11.39
CA LEU A 37 -27.34 -11.17 -11.34
C LEU A 37 -28.57 -11.43 -10.44
N PRO A 38 -28.65 -10.95 -9.18
CA PRO A 38 -29.81 -11.15 -8.33
C PRO A 38 -31.10 -10.56 -8.92
N LEU A 39 -31.01 -9.36 -9.52
CA LEU A 39 -32.14 -8.68 -10.14
C LEU A 39 -32.63 -9.45 -11.38
N ALA A 40 -31.70 -9.90 -12.23
CA ALA A 40 -32.02 -10.71 -13.40
C ALA A 40 -32.72 -12.03 -13.00
N VAL A 41 -32.24 -12.70 -11.95
CA VAL A 41 -32.87 -13.93 -11.44
C VAL A 41 -34.29 -13.67 -10.91
N VAL A 42 -34.52 -12.57 -10.19
CA VAL A 42 -35.86 -12.20 -9.71
C VAL A 42 -36.80 -11.86 -10.89
N ILE A 43 -36.33 -11.11 -11.89
CA ILE A 43 -37.12 -10.76 -13.08
C ILE A 43 -37.46 -12.01 -13.90
N VAL A 44 -36.49 -12.88 -14.17
CA VAL A 44 -36.71 -14.11 -14.93
C VAL A 44 -37.62 -15.08 -14.18
N SER A 45 -37.45 -15.22 -12.86
CA SER A 45 -38.30 -16.12 -12.05
C SER A 45 -39.74 -15.64 -11.99
N THR A 46 -39.99 -14.32 -11.88
CA THR A 46 -41.35 -13.75 -11.90
C THR A 46 -42.02 -13.87 -13.26
N ILE A 47 -41.30 -13.65 -14.36
CA ILE A 47 -41.84 -13.86 -15.72
C ILE A 47 -42.17 -15.35 -15.94
N ARG A 48 -41.28 -16.26 -15.51
CA ARG A 48 -41.50 -17.70 -15.66
C ARG A 48 -42.65 -18.21 -14.80
N SER A 49 -42.81 -17.75 -13.55
CA SER A 49 -43.91 -18.20 -12.70
C SER A 49 -45.27 -17.81 -13.29
N LYS A 50 -45.38 -16.61 -13.87
CA LYS A 50 -46.58 -16.15 -14.59
C LYS A 50 -46.91 -17.00 -15.82
N ARG A 51 -45.90 -17.39 -16.60
CA ARG A 51 -46.09 -18.19 -17.82
C ARG A 51 -46.37 -19.68 -17.56
N SER A 52 -45.93 -20.20 -16.43
CA SER A 52 -45.90 -21.66 -16.15
C SER A 52 -46.94 -22.10 -15.12
N GLY A 53 -47.94 -21.26 -14.81
CA GLY A 53 -48.95 -21.57 -13.78
C GLY A 53 -48.37 -21.84 -12.39
N GLY A 54 -47.19 -21.28 -12.08
CA GLY A 54 -46.53 -21.44 -10.77
C GLY A 54 -45.69 -22.71 -10.59
N GLN A 55 -45.61 -23.63 -11.56
CA GLN A 55 -44.74 -24.81 -11.43
C GLN A 55 -43.28 -24.50 -11.83
N PRO A 56 -42.28 -24.87 -10.99
CA PRO A 56 -40.87 -24.72 -11.33
C PRO A 56 -40.47 -25.71 -12.42
N ALA A 57 -39.96 -25.23 -13.55
CA ALA A 57 -39.46 -26.09 -14.62
C ALA A 57 -38.24 -26.89 -14.13
N PRO A 58 -38.19 -28.22 -14.37
CA PRO A 58 -37.06 -29.04 -13.96
C PRO A 58 -35.79 -28.65 -14.72
N ILE A 59 -34.69 -28.44 -14.00
CA ILE A 59 -33.39 -28.11 -14.58
C ILE A 59 -32.76 -29.40 -15.13
N SER A 60 -32.41 -29.40 -16.42
CA SER A 60 -31.73 -30.53 -17.06
C SER A 60 -30.36 -30.82 -16.40
N PRO A 61 -29.84 -32.07 -16.47
CA PRO A 61 -28.52 -32.41 -15.92
C PRO A 61 -27.40 -31.54 -16.51
N LEU A 62 -27.49 -31.25 -17.81
CA LEU A 62 -26.59 -30.32 -18.50
C LEU A 62 -26.68 -28.90 -17.91
N GLY A 63 -27.89 -28.42 -17.61
CA GLY A 63 -28.11 -27.13 -16.96
C GLY A 63 -27.50 -27.06 -15.56
N LYS A 64 -27.51 -28.15 -14.79
CA LYS A 64 -26.83 -28.22 -13.48
C LYS A 64 -25.31 -28.12 -13.63
N GLY A 65 -24.73 -28.83 -14.60
CA GLY A 65 -23.29 -28.76 -14.89
C GLY A 65 -22.84 -27.36 -15.30
N ILE A 66 -23.59 -26.71 -16.19
CA ILE A 66 -23.32 -25.34 -16.64
C ILE A 66 -23.42 -24.35 -15.46
N MET A 67 -24.46 -24.46 -14.62
CA MET A 67 -24.59 -23.59 -13.45
C MET A 67 -23.43 -23.79 -12.46
N GLY A 68 -22.96 -25.02 -12.26
CA GLY A 68 -21.79 -25.28 -11.41
C GLY A 68 -20.54 -24.59 -11.94
N ALA A 69 -20.24 -24.76 -13.24
CA ALA A 69 -19.08 -24.15 -13.88
C ALA A 69 -19.12 -22.61 -13.84
N VAL A 70 -20.26 -22.01 -14.17
CA VAL A 70 -20.47 -20.55 -14.10
C VAL A 70 -20.29 -20.04 -12.67
N SER A 71 -20.78 -20.77 -11.67
CA SER A 71 -20.62 -20.38 -10.26
C SER A 71 -19.15 -20.38 -9.84
N ILE A 72 -18.38 -21.39 -10.24
CA ILE A 72 -16.95 -21.47 -9.93
C ILE A 72 -16.20 -20.29 -10.57
N VAL A 73 -16.47 -19.99 -11.84
CA VAL A 73 -15.82 -18.88 -12.55
C VAL A 73 -16.15 -17.53 -11.89
N LEU A 74 -17.42 -17.31 -11.50
CA LEU A 74 -17.82 -16.08 -10.80
C LEU A 74 -17.14 -15.94 -9.44
N VAL A 75 -17.04 -17.01 -8.66
CA VAL A 75 -16.35 -16.99 -7.37
C VAL A 75 -14.86 -16.70 -7.55
N ALA A 76 -14.21 -17.33 -8.52
CA ALA A 76 -12.80 -17.07 -8.83
C ALA A 76 -12.59 -15.62 -9.29
N ALA A 77 -13.46 -15.11 -10.16
CA ALA A 77 -13.40 -13.72 -10.64
C ALA A 77 -13.63 -12.70 -9.51
N LEU A 78 -14.57 -12.97 -8.60
CA LEU A 78 -14.81 -12.14 -7.41
C LEU A 78 -13.61 -12.16 -6.47
N ALA A 79 -13.03 -13.34 -6.19
CA ALA A 79 -11.84 -13.46 -5.36
C ALA A 79 -10.66 -12.67 -5.96
N TYR A 80 -10.44 -12.78 -7.27
CA TYR A 80 -9.45 -11.97 -7.98
C TYR A 80 -9.74 -10.47 -7.90
N SER A 81 -11.01 -10.07 -8.06
CA SER A 81 -11.43 -8.67 -8.00
C SER A 81 -11.17 -8.07 -6.61
N VAL A 82 -11.53 -8.78 -5.55
CA VAL A 82 -11.25 -8.39 -4.16
C VAL A 82 -9.73 -8.31 -3.92
N TYR A 83 -8.97 -9.31 -4.38
CA TYR A 83 -7.51 -9.29 -4.29
C TYR A 83 -6.92 -8.05 -4.98
N TRP A 84 -7.38 -7.73 -6.20
CA TRP A 84 -6.92 -6.55 -6.92
C TRP A 84 -7.29 -5.24 -6.21
N THR A 85 -8.52 -5.10 -5.72
CA THR A 85 -8.97 -3.87 -5.05
C THR A 85 -8.16 -3.56 -3.77
N PHE A 86 -7.81 -4.58 -3.00
CA PHE A 86 -7.23 -4.41 -1.66
C PHE A 86 -5.73 -4.73 -1.55
N TRP A 87 -5.19 -5.63 -2.39
CA TRP A 87 -3.82 -6.11 -2.26
C TRP A 87 -2.90 -5.73 -3.42
N SER A 88 -3.39 -5.36 -4.60
CA SER A 88 -2.50 -4.99 -5.71
C SER A 88 -1.90 -3.59 -5.55
N THR A 89 -0.68 -3.43 -6.08
CA THR A 89 -0.11 -2.11 -6.30
C THR A 89 -0.89 -1.38 -7.39
N LYS A 90 -1.05 -0.06 -7.25
CA LYS A 90 -1.88 0.76 -8.16
C LYS A 90 -1.04 1.83 -8.85
N PRO A 91 -1.27 2.07 -10.15
CA PRO A 91 -0.63 3.19 -10.84
C PRO A 91 -1.19 4.51 -10.30
N ALA A 92 -0.34 5.51 -10.25
CA ALA A 92 -0.70 6.90 -10.03
C ALA A 92 -0.08 7.77 -11.13
N ASP A 93 -0.86 8.74 -11.61
CA ASP A 93 -0.49 9.62 -12.73
C ASP A 93 0.12 10.93 -12.23
N ASP A 94 -0.04 11.26 -10.95
CA ASP A 94 0.40 12.48 -10.28
C ASP A 94 1.72 12.27 -9.54
N LEU A 95 2.84 12.49 -10.23
CA LEU A 95 4.17 12.58 -9.63
C LEU A 95 4.69 13.98 -9.90
N ASP A 96 4.23 14.92 -9.08
CA ASP A 96 4.50 16.36 -9.23
C ASP A 96 5.51 16.86 -8.19
N ASN A 97 5.72 16.11 -7.10
CA ASN A 97 6.79 16.39 -6.14
C ASN A 97 7.47 15.12 -5.63
N SER A 98 8.60 15.30 -4.93
CA SER A 98 9.35 14.21 -4.30
C SER A 98 8.58 13.51 -3.18
N TYR A 99 7.72 14.21 -2.45
CA TYR A 99 6.90 13.63 -1.38
C TYR A 99 5.83 12.66 -1.89
N ASP A 100 5.39 12.76 -3.16
CA ASP A 100 4.47 11.82 -3.78
C ASP A 100 5.09 10.42 -3.85
N LEU A 101 6.43 10.31 -3.93
CA LEU A 101 7.15 9.04 -3.85
C LEU A 101 6.93 8.31 -2.52
N ALA A 102 6.52 9.00 -1.44
CA ALA A 102 6.15 8.33 -0.19
C ALA A 102 4.95 7.39 -0.39
N ARG A 103 4.08 7.64 -1.38
CA ARG A 103 2.94 6.77 -1.72
C ARG A 103 3.40 5.41 -2.26
N VAL A 104 4.63 5.30 -2.75
CA VAL A 104 5.23 4.00 -3.12
C VAL A 104 5.27 3.06 -1.92
N CYS A 105 5.47 3.60 -0.72
CA CYS A 105 5.45 2.82 0.51
C CYS A 105 4.04 2.28 0.84
N ASP A 106 2.98 2.93 0.36
CA ASP A 106 1.57 2.51 0.48
C ASP A 106 1.01 1.89 -0.82
N LYS A 107 1.80 1.00 -1.44
CA LYS A 107 1.41 0.18 -2.59
C LYS A 107 0.97 0.99 -3.83
N THR A 108 1.54 2.16 -4.03
CA THR A 108 1.39 2.93 -5.28
C THR A 108 2.63 2.77 -6.16
N TYR A 109 2.50 2.96 -7.46
CA TYR A 109 3.63 3.08 -8.38
C TYR A 109 3.37 4.16 -9.42
N PHE A 110 4.43 4.70 -9.98
CA PHE A 110 4.42 5.84 -10.89
C PHE A 110 5.07 5.45 -12.23
N PRO A 111 4.29 5.07 -13.26
CA PRO A 111 4.84 4.62 -14.55
C PRO A 111 5.82 5.59 -15.21
N GLN A 112 5.71 6.88 -14.87
CA GLN A 112 6.57 7.97 -15.34
C GLN A 112 7.96 8.02 -14.68
N SER A 113 8.18 7.30 -13.58
CA SER A 113 9.50 7.19 -12.97
C SER A 113 10.48 6.40 -13.85
N ALA A 114 11.77 6.66 -13.65
CA ALA A 114 12.84 5.92 -14.27
C ALA A 114 12.78 4.43 -13.89
N ALA A 115 13.01 3.55 -14.86
CA ALA A 115 13.03 2.11 -14.64
C ALA A 115 14.30 1.70 -13.89
N TYR A 116 14.23 0.78 -12.95
CA TYR A 116 15.40 0.24 -12.26
C TYR A 116 16.10 -0.79 -13.15
N THR A 117 16.99 -0.30 -14.03
CA THR A 117 17.70 -1.09 -15.04
C THR A 117 19.06 -0.47 -15.37
N GLY A 118 19.99 -1.26 -15.90
CA GLY A 118 21.31 -0.81 -16.33
C GLY A 118 22.36 -0.90 -15.23
N ALA A 119 23.57 -0.39 -15.50
CA ALA A 119 24.58 -0.19 -14.47
C ALA A 119 24.22 1.05 -13.63
N GLY A 120 24.57 1.02 -12.33
CA GLY A 120 24.39 2.17 -11.45
C GLY A 120 25.26 3.38 -11.86
N PRO A 121 25.12 4.52 -11.17
CA PRO A 121 24.35 4.70 -9.95
C PRO A 121 22.84 4.88 -10.19
N HIS A 122 22.03 4.31 -9.29
CA HIS A 122 20.57 4.33 -9.31
C HIS A 122 20.04 5.32 -8.28
N PRO A 123 19.41 6.44 -8.69
CA PRO A 123 18.90 7.43 -7.77
C PRO A 123 17.88 6.85 -6.78
N ILE A 124 18.09 7.12 -5.49
CA ILE A 124 17.29 6.58 -4.39
C ILE A 124 16.72 7.68 -3.49
N MET A 125 15.45 7.53 -3.13
CA MET A 125 14.82 8.31 -2.07
C MET A 125 14.54 7.44 -0.84
N VAL A 126 14.84 7.94 0.35
CA VAL A 126 14.65 7.19 1.60
C VAL A 126 13.56 7.86 2.43
N PHE A 127 12.56 7.08 2.82
CA PHE A 127 11.51 7.46 3.74
C PHE A 127 11.59 6.64 5.02
N THR A 128 11.42 7.29 6.16
CA THR A 128 11.39 6.66 7.47
C THR A 128 10.16 7.09 8.27
N ARG A 129 9.63 6.20 9.11
CA ARG A 129 8.60 6.57 10.06
C ARG A 129 9.23 7.36 11.20
N SER A 130 8.78 8.61 11.36
CA SER A 130 9.17 9.44 12.49
C SER A 130 8.44 8.95 13.74
N GLY A 131 9.15 8.68 14.83
CA GLY A 131 8.56 8.13 16.07
C GLY A 131 7.46 8.99 16.71
N THR A 132 7.29 10.24 16.25
CA THR A 132 6.34 11.22 16.79
C THR A 132 5.12 11.47 15.89
N THR A 133 5.10 10.94 14.65
CA THR A 133 4.02 11.18 13.68
C THR A 133 3.64 9.88 12.95
N SER A 134 2.36 9.74 12.59
CA SER A 134 1.88 8.55 11.86
C SER A 134 2.43 8.42 10.42
N GLY A 135 2.89 9.53 9.83
CA GLY A 135 3.38 9.59 8.46
C GLY A 135 4.88 9.24 8.29
N LEU A 136 5.22 8.84 7.07
CA LEU A 136 6.60 8.72 6.61
C LEU A 136 7.19 10.10 6.32
N LYS A 137 8.46 10.29 6.65
CA LYS A 137 9.23 11.49 6.35
C LYS A 137 10.43 11.12 5.50
N GLN A 138 10.76 11.98 4.54
CA GLN A 138 12.01 11.85 3.80
C GLN A 138 13.19 12.01 4.77
N VAL A 139 14.21 11.17 4.62
CA VAL A 139 15.45 11.31 5.37
C VAL A 139 16.28 12.43 4.75
N ASP A 140 16.77 13.35 5.57
CA ASP A 140 17.67 14.42 5.13
C ASP A 140 19.02 13.84 4.71
N THR A 141 19.47 14.18 3.50
CA THR A 141 20.78 13.79 2.99
C THR A 141 21.77 14.95 3.10
N PRO A 142 22.99 14.72 3.62
CA PRO A 142 24.03 15.74 3.73
C PRO A 142 24.32 16.46 2.40
N TYR A 143 24.77 17.72 2.47
CA TYR A 143 25.02 18.54 1.28
C TYR A 143 26.08 17.93 0.33
N ASP A 144 27.07 17.28 0.91
CA ASP A 144 28.20 16.61 0.26
C ASP A 144 27.89 15.16 -0.18
N SER A 145 26.63 14.72 -0.07
CA SER A 145 26.24 13.39 -0.54
C SER A 145 26.38 13.26 -2.06
N PRO A 146 26.63 12.06 -2.58
CA PRO A 146 26.65 11.83 -4.02
C PRO A 146 25.30 12.20 -4.69
N PRO A 147 25.31 12.58 -5.98
CA PRO A 147 24.11 13.05 -6.69
C PRO A 147 22.93 12.09 -6.62
N GLU A 148 23.17 10.78 -6.69
CA GLU A 148 22.17 9.71 -6.61
C GLU A 148 21.36 9.67 -5.30
N TRP A 149 21.81 10.40 -4.27
CA TRP A 149 21.12 10.57 -2.98
C TRP A 149 20.47 11.96 -2.83
N ARG A 150 20.61 12.83 -3.83
CA ARG A 150 20.24 14.26 -3.79
C ARG A 150 19.46 14.73 -5.02
N PHE A 151 18.97 13.81 -5.85
CA PHE A 151 18.22 14.17 -7.06
C PHE A 151 17.03 15.07 -6.72
N GLN A 152 16.73 16.01 -7.61
CA GLN A 152 15.61 16.93 -7.43
C GLN A 152 14.43 16.63 -8.35
N ASP A 153 14.67 15.92 -9.46
CA ASP A 153 13.60 15.50 -10.37
C ASP A 153 12.98 14.19 -9.87
N GLU A 154 11.73 14.29 -9.40
CA GLU A 154 10.94 13.19 -8.88
C GLU A 154 10.79 12.02 -9.87
N LYS A 155 10.85 12.29 -11.18
CA LYS A 155 10.68 11.27 -12.24
C LYS A 155 11.97 10.51 -12.51
N GLN A 156 13.12 10.98 -12.04
CA GLN A 156 14.41 10.29 -12.24
C GLN A 156 14.71 9.25 -11.17
N TYR A 157 13.94 9.20 -10.08
CA TYR A 157 14.14 8.18 -9.05
C TYR A 157 13.88 6.78 -9.58
N GLN A 158 14.87 5.90 -9.42
CA GLN A 158 14.79 4.49 -9.78
C GLN A 158 14.49 3.60 -8.57
N LEU A 159 14.73 4.11 -7.36
CA LEU A 159 14.56 3.37 -6.11
C LEU A 159 13.88 4.25 -5.04
N VAL A 160 13.02 3.63 -4.24
CA VAL A 160 12.46 4.20 -3.01
C VAL A 160 12.68 3.20 -1.87
N ALA A 161 13.34 3.63 -0.79
CA ALA A 161 13.48 2.86 0.43
C ALA A 161 12.42 3.29 1.44
N CYS A 162 11.56 2.37 1.84
CA CYS A 162 10.48 2.56 2.79
C CYS A 162 10.84 1.88 4.12
N LEU A 163 11.29 2.65 5.10
CA LEU A 163 11.62 2.20 6.46
C LEU A 163 10.41 2.46 7.40
N ASP A 164 9.37 1.64 7.26
CA ASP A 164 8.03 1.86 7.82
C ASP A 164 7.74 1.06 9.11
N ASP A 165 8.48 0.00 9.38
CA ASP A 165 8.39 -0.80 10.61
C ASP A 165 9.51 -0.43 11.59
N VAL A 166 9.14 0.14 12.74
CA VAL A 166 10.09 0.67 13.73
C VAL A 166 9.87 -0.03 15.04
N SER A 167 10.92 -0.68 15.53
CA SER A 167 10.97 -1.27 16.87
C SER A 167 12.00 -0.59 17.75
N SER A 168 11.88 -0.77 19.06
CA SER A 168 12.83 -0.25 20.05
C SER A 168 13.97 -1.23 20.25
N GLY A 169 15.21 -0.76 20.05
CA GLY A 169 16.42 -1.38 20.55
C GLY A 169 16.77 -0.90 21.97
N ASP A 170 18.07 -0.79 22.25
CA ASP A 170 18.57 -0.37 23.56
C ASP A 170 18.16 1.07 23.90
N LYS A 171 17.95 1.35 25.20
CA LYS A 171 17.73 2.71 25.68
C LYS A 171 19.03 3.49 25.56
N VAL A 172 19.03 4.55 24.76
CA VAL A 172 20.21 5.41 24.52
C VAL A 172 20.22 6.65 25.42
N GLY A 173 19.08 6.97 26.04
CA GLY A 173 19.01 8.05 27.02
C GLY A 173 17.59 8.53 27.26
N GLU A 174 17.49 9.79 27.66
CA GLU A 174 16.24 10.48 27.96
C GLU A 174 16.31 11.94 27.49
N CYS A 175 15.21 12.43 26.94
CA CYS A 175 15.03 13.82 26.55
C CYS A 175 14.12 14.52 27.56
N GLU A 176 14.53 15.68 28.03
CA GLU A 176 13.75 16.51 28.94
C GLU A 176 12.96 17.54 28.14
N PHE A 177 11.66 17.62 28.41
CA PHE A 177 10.74 18.58 27.83
C PHE A 177 9.94 19.26 28.93
N ASP A 178 9.25 20.36 28.62
CA ASP A 178 8.44 21.12 29.57
C ASP A 178 7.38 20.26 30.31
N LYS A 179 6.88 19.20 29.65
CA LYS A 179 5.87 18.28 30.19
C LYS A 179 6.47 17.01 30.83
N GLY A 180 7.79 16.93 30.92
CA GLY A 180 8.51 15.83 31.56
C GLY A 180 9.50 15.14 30.64
N THR A 181 10.01 14.01 31.14
CA THR A 181 11.10 13.27 30.52
C THR A 181 10.56 12.13 29.65
N VAL A 182 11.05 12.04 28.41
CA VAL A 182 10.69 11.00 27.45
C VAL A 182 11.90 10.09 27.20
N PRO A 183 11.77 8.76 27.36
CA PRO A 183 12.87 7.85 27.07
C PRO A 183 13.18 7.77 25.56
N VAL A 184 14.47 7.73 25.25
CA VAL A 184 15.00 7.57 23.89
C VAL A 184 15.57 6.18 23.72
N TYR A 185 15.14 5.49 22.68
CA TYR A 185 15.60 4.16 22.30
C TYR A 185 16.30 4.22 20.94
N GLN A 186 17.25 3.31 20.72
CA GLN A 186 17.79 3.07 19.40
C GLN A 186 16.64 2.60 18.50
N GLY A 187 16.36 3.31 17.41
CA GLY A 187 15.40 2.84 16.40
C GLY A 187 15.93 1.59 15.71
N LYS A 188 15.08 0.59 15.48
CA LYS A 188 15.38 -0.59 14.66
C LYS A 188 14.41 -0.60 13.50
N TYR A 189 14.88 -0.22 12.33
CA TYR A 189 14.04 0.01 11.15
C TYR A 189 14.09 -1.20 10.24
N LYS A 190 12.92 -1.78 9.97
CA LYS A 190 12.73 -2.76 8.90
C LYS A 190 11.95 -2.10 7.77
N GLY A 191 12.29 -2.47 6.56
CA GLY A 191 11.75 -1.81 5.40
C GLY A 191 11.99 -2.55 4.11
N ARG A 192 11.66 -1.87 3.02
CA ARG A 192 11.68 -2.41 1.66
C ARG A 192 12.28 -1.40 0.71
N VAL A 193 13.09 -1.87 -0.23
CA VAL A 193 13.50 -1.12 -1.41
C VAL A 193 12.56 -1.47 -2.54
N ILE A 194 11.99 -0.47 -3.20
CA ILE A 194 10.93 -0.61 -4.20
C ILE A 194 11.31 0.17 -5.45
N GLU A 195 11.05 -0.40 -6.63
CA GLU A 195 11.11 0.33 -7.90
C GLU A 195 9.83 1.19 -8.03
N PRO A 196 9.92 2.53 -8.04
CA PRO A 196 8.75 3.40 -8.09
C PRO A 196 7.99 3.24 -9.40
N ARG A 197 8.66 2.90 -10.52
CA ARG A 197 8.02 2.72 -11.83
C ARG A 197 7.00 1.59 -11.87
N THR A 198 7.28 0.48 -11.20
CA THR A 198 6.47 -0.75 -11.28
C THR A 198 5.81 -1.11 -9.94
N GLY A 199 6.26 -0.51 -8.84
CA GLY A 199 5.89 -0.89 -7.48
C GLY A 199 6.48 -2.22 -7.05
N LYS A 200 7.41 -2.79 -7.82
CA LYS A 200 8.02 -4.08 -7.52
C LYS A 200 9.00 -3.92 -6.36
N LYS A 201 8.88 -4.81 -5.38
CA LYS A 201 9.88 -4.94 -4.31
C LYS A 201 11.20 -5.45 -4.90
N VAL A 202 12.27 -4.71 -4.65
CA VAL A 202 13.65 -5.06 -4.98
C VAL A 202 14.26 -5.90 -3.86
N ALA A 203 14.14 -5.43 -2.61
CA ALA A 203 14.70 -6.12 -1.45
C ALA A 203 13.97 -5.74 -0.15
N ASP A 204 14.12 -6.58 0.87
CA ASP A 204 13.86 -6.21 2.26
C ASP A 204 15.17 -5.73 2.88
N VAL A 205 15.11 -4.71 3.74
CA VAL A 205 16.28 -4.07 4.36
C VAL A 205 16.04 -3.81 5.83
N GLU A 206 17.12 -3.86 6.61
CA GLU A 206 17.12 -3.49 8.01
C GLU A 206 18.23 -2.46 8.27
N VAL A 207 17.90 -1.38 8.97
CA VAL A 207 18.83 -0.30 9.31
C VAL A 207 18.65 0.07 10.77
N ASP A 208 19.76 0.17 11.48
CA ASP A 208 19.78 0.63 12.86
C ASP A 208 19.77 2.16 12.92
N GLY A 209 19.05 2.70 13.90
CA GLY A 209 19.17 4.09 14.32
C GLY A 209 20.48 4.35 15.05
N ASN A 210 20.85 5.62 15.17
CA ASN A 210 22.06 6.02 15.88
C ASN A 210 22.04 5.57 17.35
N ARG A 211 23.18 5.18 17.91
CA ARG A 211 23.33 4.85 19.34
C ARG A 211 23.50 6.08 20.22
N THR A 212 23.60 7.26 19.61
CA THR A 212 23.73 8.55 20.28
C THR A 212 22.35 9.13 20.51
N LYS A 213 22.14 9.68 21.70
CA LYS A 213 20.91 10.39 22.04
C LYS A 213 20.73 11.60 21.13
N ASP A 214 19.64 11.62 20.37
CA ASP A 214 19.18 12.76 19.58
C ASP A 214 17.80 13.20 20.07
N CYS A 215 17.71 14.44 20.58
CA CYS A 215 16.50 14.98 21.17
C CYS A 215 15.88 16.01 20.22
N PRO A 216 14.66 15.78 19.69
CA PRO A 216 13.99 16.79 18.89
C PRO A 216 13.70 18.02 19.73
N THR A 217 13.73 19.21 19.13
CA THR A 217 13.39 20.47 19.82
C THR A 217 11.95 20.47 20.35
N ILE A 218 11.04 19.86 19.58
CA ILE A 218 9.63 19.72 19.94
C ILE A 218 9.17 18.29 19.66
N THR A 219 8.35 17.76 20.56
CA THR A 219 7.68 16.47 20.36
C THR A 219 6.24 16.54 20.86
N MET A 220 5.33 15.88 20.16
CA MET A 220 3.95 15.72 20.63
C MET A 220 3.87 14.47 21.50
N VAL A 221 3.59 14.69 22.78
CA VAL A 221 3.30 13.63 23.75
C VAL A 221 1.79 13.51 23.89
N TYR A 222 1.24 12.34 23.56
CA TYR A 222 -0.14 12.00 23.87
C TYR A 222 -0.17 11.24 25.21
N GLY A 223 -0.88 11.79 26.21
CA GLY A 223 -0.91 11.20 27.55
C GLY A 223 0.34 11.50 28.37
N ASP A 224 0.82 10.53 29.13
CA ASP A 224 1.99 10.70 29.99
C ASP A 224 3.30 10.61 29.19
N ALA A 225 4.24 11.53 29.48
CA ALA A 225 5.54 11.59 28.82
C ALA A 225 6.35 10.30 28.93
N LYS A 226 6.16 9.55 30.02
CA LYS A 226 6.82 8.27 30.28
C LYS A 226 6.34 7.14 29.38
N ASP A 227 5.12 7.24 28.88
CA ASP A 227 4.52 6.24 27.98
C ASP A 227 4.88 6.53 26.52
N SER A 228 5.32 7.75 26.23
CA SER A 228 5.89 8.12 24.94
C SER A 228 7.29 7.58 24.77
N ARG A 229 7.69 7.31 23.52
CA ARG A 229 9.03 6.80 23.19
C ARG A 229 9.55 7.56 21.98
N ILE A 230 10.81 7.96 22.05
CA ILE A 230 11.52 8.54 20.91
C ILE A 230 12.46 7.48 20.36
N HIS A 231 12.50 7.33 19.05
CA HIS A 231 13.43 6.47 18.34
C HIS A 231 14.46 7.33 17.61
N THR A 232 15.74 7.02 17.79
CA THR A 232 16.83 7.63 17.02
C THR A 232 16.73 7.24 15.55
N GLN A 233 16.99 8.17 14.64
CA GLN A 233 16.99 7.88 13.21
C GLN A 233 18.30 7.22 12.76
N PRO A 234 18.31 6.48 11.63
CA PRO A 234 19.54 6.01 11.01
C PRO A 234 20.41 7.18 10.56
N ASP A 235 21.73 7.04 10.69
CA ASP A 235 22.64 8.01 10.10
C ASP A 235 22.79 7.76 8.58
N PHE A 236 23.25 8.78 7.87
CA PHE A 236 23.44 8.67 6.42
C PHE A 236 24.53 7.66 6.03
N ALA A 237 25.52 7.41 6.90
CA ALA A 237 26.59 6.47 6.62
C ALA A 237 26.06 5.02 6.62
N ASP A 238 25.20 4.68 7.57
CA ASP A 238 24.51 3.41 7.69
C ASP A 238 23.51 3.20 6.55
N LEU A 239 22.78 4.25 6.16
CA LEU A 239 21.92 4.20 4.98
C LEU A 239 22.73 3.92 3.72
N LYS A 240 23.84 4.63 3.49
CA LYS A 240 24.75 4.35 2.36
C LYS A 240 25.32 2.94 2.41
N ARG A 241 25.71 2.46 3.59
CA ARG A 241 26.27 1.12 3.77
C ARG A 241 25.25 0.03 3.43
N VAL A 242 23.99 0.18 3.85
CA VAL A 242 22.95 -0.84 3.65
C VAL A 242 22.33 -0.75 2.26
N LEU A 243 22.02 0.46 1.79
CA LEU A 243 21.31 0.66 0.52
C LEU A 243 22.25 0.84 -0.67
N GLY A 244 23.52 1.14 -0.43
CA GLY A 244 24.52 1.41 -1.48
C GLY A 244 24.70 0.26 -2.47
N THR A 245 24.48 -0.99 -2.05
CA THR A 245 24.50 -2.13 -2.97
C THR A 245 23.43 -2.02 -4.06
N TYR A 246 22.23 -1.52 -3.74
CA TYR A 246 21.16 -1.36 -4.73
C TYR A 246 21.36 -0.11 -5.59
N VAL A 247 21.99 0.92 -5.02
CA VAL A 247 22.32 2.17 -5.69
C VAL A 247 23.43 1.96 -6.72
N ASN A 248 24.50 1.26 -6.37
CA ASN A 248 25.69 1.19 -7.22
C ASN A 248 25.60 0.15 -8.36
N GLY A 249 24.64 -0.79 -8.30
CA GLY A 249 24.46 -1.86 -9.28
C GLY A 249 25.23 -3.12 -8.92
#